data_AF-A0A356WWL1-F1
#
_entry.id   AF-A0A356WWL1-F1
#
_cell.length_a   1.000
_cell.length_b   1.000
_cell.length_c   1.000
_cell.angle_alpha   90.00
_cell.angle_beta   90.00
_cell.angle_gamma   90.00
#
_symmetry.space_group_name_H-M   'P 1'
#
loop_
_entity.id
_entity.type
_entity.pdbx_description
1 polymer ?
#
loop_
_entity_poly.entity_id
_entity_poly.type
_entity_poly.pdbx_seq_one_letter_code
_entity_poly.pdbx_strand_id
1 'polypeptide(L)'
;MSPIHELLSNINRSSSVILHELDGNEPSFEVITEELNQREQLVSKLSDYQDQYSASSFDGDALNNLKQKFDTFTVLNKDIQGRAEQLLQLQKEKMATATKQLKAEQQYKSSRTPNISYF
;
A
#
# COMPACT_ATOMS: atom_id res chain seq x y z
N MET A 1 -27.26 -4.95 11.26
CA MET A 1 -26.27 -5.04 10.16
C MET A 1 -25.50 -6.33 10.37
N SER A 2 -25.31 -7.19 9.35
CA SER A 2 -24.68 -8.50 9.57
C SER A 2 -23.16 -8.37 9.81
N PRO A 3 -22.51 -9.29 10.55
CA PRO A 3 -21.07 -9.25 10.80
C PRO A 3 -20.20 -9.14 9.54
N ILE A 4 -20.60 -9.76 8.42
CA ILE A 4 -19.84 -9.70 7.15
C ILE A 4 -19.82 -8.28 6.53
N HIS A 5 -20.91 -7.52 6.66
CA HIS A 5 -20.96 -6.13 6.20
C HIS A 5 -20.02 -5.24 7.00
N GLU A 6 -19.92 -5.48 8.31
CA GLU A 6 -19.03 -4.73 9.20
C GLU A 6 -17.57 -5.04 8.89
N LEU A 7 -17.23 -6.32 8.72
CA LEU A 7 -15.89 -6.75 8.32
C LEU A 7 -15.45 -6.11 7.01
N LEU A 8 -16.28 -6.17 5.97
CA LEU A 8 -15.95 -5.54 4.68
C LEU A 8 -15.85 -4.02 4.78
N SER A 9 -16.66 -3.39 5.64
CA SER A 9 -16.55 -1.94 5.88
C SER A 9 -15.22 -1.59 6.54
N ASN A 10 -14.78 -2.39 7.50
CA ASN A 10 -13.50 -2.21 8.18
C ASN A 10 -12.31 -2.47 7.25
N ILE A 11 -12.40 -3.48 6.37
CA ILE A 11 -11.41 -3.77 5.33
C ILE A 11 -11.30 -2.59 4.36
N ASN A 12 -12.44 -2.06 3.89
CA ASN A 12 -12.45 -0.91 2.99
C ASN A 12 -11.89 0.33 3.67
N ARG A 13 -12.24 0.57 4.95
CA ARG A 13 -11.67 1.68 5.73
C ARG A 13 -10.15 1.59 5.81
N SER A 14 -9.62 0.42 6.19
CA SER A 14 -8.18 0.18 6.27
C SER A 14 -7.50 0.38 4.91
N SER A 15 -8.11 -0.12 3.83
CA SER A 15 -7.63 0.07 2.46
C SER A 15 -7.61 1.55 2.05
N SER A 16 -8.63 2.33 2.43
CA SER A 16 -8.64 3.78 2.19
C SER A 16 -7.55 4.52 2.96
N VAL A 17 -7.23 4.11 4.20
CA VAL A 17 -6.12 4.69 4.98
C VAL A 17 -4.79 4.41 4.30
N ILE A 18 -4.55 3.17 3.86
CA ILE A 18 -3.34 2.80 3.10
C ILE A 18 -3.21 3.65 1.84
N LEU A 19 -4.30 3.79 1.08
CA LEU A 19 -4.29 4.60 -0.14
C LEU A 19 -3.99 6.08 0.17
N HIS A 20 -4.57 6.62 1.24
CA HIS A 20 -4.33 7.98 1.68
C HIS A 20 -2.87 8.23 2.03
N GLU A 21 -2.25 7.31 2.79
CA GLU A 21 -0.81 7.39 3.11
C GLU A 21 0.05 7.32 1.85
N LEU A 22 -0.28 6.44 0.90
CA LEU A 22 0.46 6.31 -0.36
C LEU A 22 0.34 7.53 -1.28
N ASP A 23 -0.78 8.25 -1.24
CA ASP A 23 -0.98 9.51 -1.96
C ASP A 23 -0.26 10.70 -1.28
N GLY A 24 0.25 10.51 -0.06
CA GLY A 24 1.03 11.50 0.68
C GLY A 24 2.40 11.77 0.06
N ASN A 25 2.91 13.00 0.23
CA ASN A 25 4.26 13.36 -0.21
C ASN A 25 5.36 12.62 0.58
N GLU A 26 5.08 12.33 1.84
CA GLU A 26 5.93 11.59 2.77
C GLU A 26 5.11 10.47 3.40
N PRO A 27 4.93 9.33 2.70
CA PRO A 27 4.10 8.22 3.17
C PRO A 27 4.68 7.62 4.46
N SER A 28 3.84 7.39 5.47
CA SER A 28 4.25 6.68 6.67
C SER A 28 4.21 5.17 6.44
N PHE A 29 5.38 4.57 6.21
CA PHE A 29 5.49 3.11 6.03
C PHE A 29 5.07 2.32 7.27
N GLU A 30 5.19 2.91 8.47
CA GLU A 30 4.73 2.29 9.71
C GLU A 30 3.20 2.15 9.71
N VAL A 31 2.48 3.24 9.41
CA VAL A 31 1.01 3.24 9.31
C VAL A 31 0.54 2.30 8.21
N ILE A 32 1.17 2.33 7.03
CA ILE A 32 0.85 1.42 5.92
C ILE A 32 1.00 -0.04 6.35
N THR A 33 2.06 -0.37 7.09
CA THR A 33 2.32 -1.74 7.56
C THR A 33 1.29 -2.18 8.61
N GLU A 34 0.98 -1.31 9.57
CA GLU A 34 -0.04 -1.57 10.59
C GLU A 34 -1.41 -1.85 9.95
N GLU A 35 -1.83 -0.99 9.02
CA GLU A 35 -3.09 -1.14 8.31
C GLU A 35 -3.12 -2.39 7.41
N LEU A 36 -2.01 -2.72 6.73
CA LEU A 36 -1.92 -3.96 5.96
C LEU A 36 -2.09 -5.21 6.84
N ASN A 37 -1.45 -5.22 8.01
CA ASN A 37 -1.59 -6.31 8.98
C ASN A 37 -3.02 -6.41 9.50
N GLN A 38 -3.64 -5.28 9.85
CA GLN A 38 -5.04 -5.24 10.29
C GLN A 38 -5.98 -5.75 9.20
N ARG A 39 -5.76 -5.33 7.95
CA ARG A 39 -6.53 -5.78 6.80
C ARG A 39 -6.43 -7.28 6.59
N GLU A 40 -5.23 -7.85 6.68
CA GLU A 40 -5.01 -9.29 6.55
C GLU A 40 -5.75 -10.07 7.64
N GLN A 41 -5.70 -9.60 8.89
CA GLN A 41 -6.47 -10.20 9.99
C GLN A 41 -7.98 -10.14 9.74
N LEU A 42 -8.51 -9.05 9.20
CA LEU A 42 -9.92 -8.91 8.88
C LEU A 42 -10.34 -9.81 7.71
N VAL A 43 -9.50 -9.93 6.68
CA VAL A 43 -9.73 -10.84 5.54
C VAL A 43 -9.69 -12.29 6.00
N SER A 44 -8.76 -12.67 6.87
CA SER A 44 -8.73 -14.02 7.46
C SER A 44 -10.00 -14.33 8.26
N LYS A 45 -10.66 -13.32 8.85
CA LYS A 45 -11.94 -13.54 9.53
C LYS A 45 -13.09 -13.73 8.54
N LEU A 46 -13.00 -13.22 7.31
CA LEU A 46 -14.07 -13.42 6.31
C LEU A 46 -14.25 -14.89 5.94
N SER A 47 -13.17 -15.69 5.91
CA SER A 47 -13.27 -17.12 5.62
C SER A 47 -14.09 -17.86 6.68
N ASP A 48 -14.05 -17.41 7.94
CA ASP A 48 -14.82 -18.03 9.03
C ASP A 48 -16.34 -17.88 8.84
N TYR A 49 -16.75 -16.88 8.05
CA TYR A 49 -18.14 -16.57 7.77
C TYR A 49 -18.64 -17.10 6.42
N GLN A 50 -17.75 -17.66 5.59
CA GLN A 50 -18.07 -18.16 4.25
C GLN A 50 -19.13 -19.28 4.31
N ASP A 51 -19.03 -20.17 5.29
CA ASP A 51 -19.96 -21.30 5.45
C ASP A 51 -21.15 -20.99 6.36
N GLN A 52 -21.09 -19.87 7.11
CA GLN A 52 -22.12 -19.50 8.10
C GLN A 52 -23.27 -18.70 7.48
N TYR A 53 -23.04 -18.02 6.35
CA TYR A 53 -24.03 -17.14 5.73
C TYR A 53 -24.20 -17.47 4.24
N SER A 54 -25.15 -18.35 3.93
CA SER A 54 -25.55 -18.62 2.54
C SER A 54 -26.08 -17.34 1.85
N ALA A 55 -25.90 -17.19 0.54
CA ALA A 55 -26.44 -16.03 -0.18
C ALA A 55 -27.97 -15.83 0.02
N SER A 56 -28.71 -16.92 0.25
CA SER A 56 -30.14 -16.92 0.57
C SER A 56 -30.51 -16.34 1.93
N SER A 57 -29.54 -16.09 2.83
CA SER A 57 -29.81 -15.48 4.14
C SER A 57 -29.86 -13.95 4.12
N PHE A 58 -29.62 -13.34 2.96
CA PHE A 58 -29.67 -11.89 2.77
C PHE A 58 -30.88 -11.51 1.92
N ASP A 59 -31.55 -10.42 2.29
CA ASP A 59 -32.50 -9.78 1.38
C ASP A 59 -31.76 -9.13 0.19
N GLY A 60 -32.51 -8.74 -0.84
CA GLY A 60 -31.94 -8.19 -2.08
C GLY A 60 -31.12 -6.92 -1.85
N ASP A 61 -31.54 -6.06 -0.91
CA ASP A 61 -30.85 -4.80 -0.61
C ASP A 61 -29.53 -5.04 0.15
N ALA A 62 -29.53 -5.96 1.11
CA ALA A 62 -28.34 -6.40 1.82
C ALA A 62 -27.34 -7.07 0.86
N LEU A 63 -27.81 -7.94 -0.04
CA LEU A 63 -26.93 -8.57 -1.03
C LEU A 63 -26.30 -7.54 -1.98
N ASN A 64 -27.10 -6.58 -2.46
CA ASN A 64 -26.60 -5.48 -3.30
C ASN A 64 -25.57 -4.62 -2.55
N ASN A 65 -25.83 -4.30 -1.29
CA ASN A 65 -24.89 -3.56 -0.46
C ASN A 65 -23.57 -4.32 -0.24
N LEU A 66 -23.64 -5.64 -0.06
CA LEU A 66 -22.47 -6.49 0.11
C LEU A 66 -21.62 -6.49 -1.16
N LYS A 67 -22.28 -6.63 -2.31
CA LYS A 67 -21.64 -6.55 -3.63
C LYS A 67 -20.93 -5.21 -3.82
N GLN A 68 -21.59 -4.08 -3.53
CA GLN A 68 -20.98 -2.76 -3.61
C GLN A 68 -19.72 -2.62 -2.73
N LYS A 69 -19.72 -3.25 -1.55
CA LYS A 69 -18.54 -3.24 -0.66
C LYS A 69 -17.39 -4.06 -1.21
N PHE A 70 -17.66 -5.22 -1.83
CA PHE A 70 -16.64 -6.01 -2.53
C PHE A 70 -16.10 -5.31 -3.77
N ASP A 71 -16.95 -4.66 -4.55
CA ASP A 71 -16.54 -3.87 -5.71
C ASP A 71 -15.61 -2.73 -5.25
N THR A 72 -15.99 -2.03 -4.17
CA THR A 72 -15.15 -0.99 -3.54
C THR A 72 -13.80 -1.55 -3.10
N PHE A 73 -13.76 -2.71 -2.43
CA PHE A 73 -12.52 -3.36 -2.02
C PHE A 73 -11.60 -3.66 -3.20
N THR A 74 -12.16 -4.15 -4.30
CA THR A 74 -11.42 -4.50 -5.51
C THR A 74 -10.80 -3.27 -6.16
N VAL A 75 -11.57 -2.17 -6.25
CA VAL A 75 -11.08 -0.88 -6.76
C VAL A 75 -9.94 -0.35 -5.88
N LEU A 76 -10.14 -0.30 -4.56
CA LEU A 76 -9.12 0.17 -3.62
C LEU A 76 -7.83 -0.63 -3.72
N ASN A 77 -7.89 -1.96 -3.83
CA ASN A 77 -6.71 -2.79 -4.01
C ASN A 77 -5.94 -2.49 -5.29
N LYS A 78 -6.67 -2.29 -6.40
CA LYS A 78 -6.05 -1.95 -7.68
C LYS A 78 -5.34 -0.60 -7.59
N ASP A 79 -5.96 0.37 -6.94
CA ASP A 79 -5.39 1.71 -6.77
C ASP A 79 -4.17 1.69 -5.85
N ILE A 80 -4.23 0.98 -4.72
CA ILE A 80 -3.10 0.76 -3.81
C ILE A 80 -1.91 0.14 -4.55
N GLN A 81 -2.15 -0.90 -5.35
CA GLN A 81 -1.09 -1.56 -6.11
C GLN A 81 -0.45 -0.57 -7.10
N GLY A 82 -1.27 0.15 -7.88
CA GLY A 82 -0.78 1.13 -8.84
C GLY A 82 0.05 2.24 -8.18
N ARG A 83 -0.39 2.75 -7.02
CA ARG A 83 0.34 3.76 -6.25
C ARG A 83 1.64 3.24 -5.66
N ALA A 84 1.63 2.05 -5.10
CA ALA A 84 2.83 1.42 -4.56
C ALA A 84 3.91 1.21 -5.65
N GLU A 85 3.50 0.78 -6.85
CA GLU A 85 4.40 0.61 -8.00
C GLU A 85 5.00 1.96 -8.46
N GLN A 86 4.18 3.01 -8.53
CA GLN A 86 4.63 4.37 -8.87
C GLN A 86 5.63 4.91 -7.84
N LEU A 87 5.32 4.76 -6.55
CA LEU A 87 6.19 5.21 -5.46
C LEU A 87 7.53 4.45 -5.48
N LEU A 88 7.50 3.13 -5.69
CA LEU A 88 8.70 2.32 -5.80
C LEU A 88 9.59 2.79 -6.96
N GLN A 89 8.99 3.10 -8.11
CA GLN A 89 9.71 3.61 -9.27
C GLN A 89 10.38 4.96 -8.96
N LEU A 90 9.64 5.89 -8.35
CA LEU A 90 10.17 7.19 -7.94
C LEU A 90 11.35 7.06 -6.96
N GLN A 91 11.25 6.15 -5.99
CA GLN A 91 12.33 5.94 -5.02
C GLN A 91 13.59 5.33 -5.67
N LYS A 92 13.42 4.41 -6.62
CA LYS A 92 14.55 3.88 -7.41
C LYS A 92 15.27 4.98 -8.20
N GLU A 93 14.52 5.90 -8.80
CA GLU A 93 15.09 7.04 -9.54
C GLU A 93 15.84 8.01 -8.62
N LYS A 94 15.28 8.31 -7.44
CA LYS A 94 15.94 9.12 -6.40
C LYS A 94 17.25 8.47 -5.95
N MET A 95 17.25 7.18 -5.65
CA MET A 95 18.46 6.44 -5.25
C MET A 95 19.52 6.41 -6.35
N ALA A 96 19.12 6.19 -7.60
CA ALA A 96 20.04 6.21 -8.74
C ALA A 96 20.69 7.60 -8.91
N THR A 97 19.91 8.66 -8.73
CA THR A 97 20.39 10.05 -8.80
C THR A 97 21.34 10.36 -7.65
N ALA A 98 20.98 10.02 -6.42
CA ALA A 98 21.85 10.19 -5.25
C ALA A 98 23.18 9.42 -5.40
N THR A 99 23.13 8.19 -5.94
CA THR A 99 24.33 7.39 -6.22
C THR A 99 25.23 8.05 -7.27
N LYS A 100 24.66 8.60 -8.34
CA LYS A 100 25.42 9.35 -9.36
C LYS A 100 26.06 10.60 -8.76
N GLN A 101 25.32 11.34 -7.93
CA GLN A 101 25.83 12.53 -7.25
C GLN A 101 27.00 12.18 -6.33
N LEU A 102 26.88 11.14 -5.50
CA LEU A 102 27.96 10.68 -4.63
C LEU A 102 29.22 10.29 -5.42
N LYS A 103 29.07 9.59 -6.55
CA LYS A 103 30.20 9.24 -7.44
C LYS A 103 30.86 10.48 -8.03
N ALA A 104 30.08 11.45 -8.49
CA ALA A 104 30.61 12.70 -9.02
C ALA A 104 31.36 13.50 -7.94
N GLU A 105 30.80 13.61 -6.73
CA GLU A 105 31.45 14.28 -5.60
C GLU A 105 32.76 13.60 -5.19
N GLN A 106 32.82 12.26 -5.22
CA GLN A 106 34.06 11.51 -5.00
C GLN A 106 35.11 11.81 -6.07
N GLN A 107 34.74 11.82 -7.34
CA GLN A 107 35.65 12.18 -8.44
C GLN A 107 36.17 13.62 -8.32
N TYR A 108 35.30 14.57 -7.97
CA TYR A 108 35.72 15.96 -7.73
C TYR A 108 36.68 16.10 -6.55
N LYS A 109 36.46 15.35 -5.45
CA LYS A 109 37.40 15.31 -4.32
C LYS A 109 38.75 14.74 -4.73
N SER A 110 38.78 13.62 -5.44
CA SER A 110 40.01 13.02 -5.96
C SER A 110 40.76 13.96 -6.92
N SER A 111 40.05 14.76 -7.72
CA SER A 111 40.65 15.74 -8.62
C SER A 111 41.18 16.99 -7.90
N ARG A 112 40.60 17.39 -6.76
CA ARG A 112 41.05 18.57 -5.98
C ARG A 112 42.21 18.29 -5.03
N THR A 113 42.36 17.05 -4.59
CA THR A 113 43.55 16.58 -3.86
C THR A 113 44.19 15.42 -4.64
N PRO A 114 44.89 15.70 -5.75
CA PRO A 114 45.61 14.67 -6.46
C PRO A 114 46.69 14.10 -5.53
N ASN A 115 46.72 12.78 -5.38
CA ASN A 115 47.76 12.11 -4.60
C ASN A 115 49.07 12.15 -5.40
N ILE A 116 49.89 13.17 -5.13
CA ILE A 116 51.19 13.41 -5.77
C ILE A 116 52.31 12.49 -5.27
N SER A 117 52.00 11.44 -4.49
CA SER A 117 53.01 10.47 -4.01
C SER A 117 53.74 9.68 -5.10
N TYR A 118 53.30 9.79 -6.36
CA TYR A 118 53.92 9.17 -7.53
C TYR A 118 54.61 10.19 -8.48
N PHE A 119 54.73 11.46 -8.09
CA PHE A 119 55.54 12.49 -8.77
C PHE A 119 56.78 12.84 -7.96
#